data_AF-A0A164APV5-F1
#
_entry.id   AF-A0A164APV5-F1
#
_cell.length_a   1.000
_cell.length_b   1.000
_cell.length_c   1.000
_cell.angle_alpha   90.00
_cell.angle_beta   90.00
_cell.angle_gamma   90.00
#
_symmetry.space_group_name_H-M   'P 1'
#
loop_
_entity.id
_entity.type
_entity.pdbx_description
1 polymer ?
#
loop_
_entity_poly.entity_id
_entity_poly.type
_entity_poly.pdbx_seq_one_letter_code
_entity_poly.pdbx_strand_id
1 'polypeptide(L)'
;MGFVLSMAASPVLSWQLGDRQAYNNKMALLNVMLEGAKQRAVDTDDLQTLCLVMSIGNDVTERYLQEHSSDQQIEQRLKGMRNDFTSCLGLLYDAQ
;
A
#
# COMPACT_ATOMS: atom_id res chain seq x y z
N MET A 1 -4.23 53.27 -10.00
CA MET A 1 -3.30 52.12 -10.00
C MET A 1 -3.66 51.24 -8.81
N GLY A 2 -4.30 50.10 -9.04
CA GLY A 2 -4.69 49.16 -7.99
C GLY A 2 -3.88 47.87 -8.12
N PHE A 3 -3.10 47.56 -7.10
CA PHE A 3 -2.23 46.38 -7.05
C PHE A 3 -3.08 45.15 -6.69
N VAL A 4 -3.24 44.22 -7.64
CA VAL A 4 -3.90 42.94 -7.39
C VAL A 4 -2.87 42.00 -6.77
N LEU A 5 -2.96 41.77 -5.47
CA LEU A 5 -2.20 40.70 -4.80
C LEU A 5 -2.78 39.34 -5.22
N SER A 6 -2.20 38.73 -6.25
CA SER A 6 -2.41 37.31 -6.55
C SER A 6 -1.76 36.48 -5.44
N MET A 7 -2.59 35.89 -4.57
CA MET A 7 -2.15 34.84 -3.67
C MET A 7 -1.79 33.60 -4.50
N ALA A 8 -0.51 33.43 -4.77
CA ALA A 8 0.02 32.18 -5.30
C ALA A 8 -0.15 31.11 -4.22
N ALA A 9 -1.13 30.22 -4.39
CA ALA A 9 -1.23 29.02 -3.58
C ALA A 9 0.06 28.19 -3.77
N SER A 10 0.77 27.94 -2.68
CA SER A 10 2.05 27.24 -2.68
C SER A 10 1.90 25.83 -3.31
N PRO A 11 2.76 25.43 -4.26
CA PRO A 11 2.65 24.14 -4.97
C PRO A 11 2.80 22.92 -4.04
N VAL A 12 3.33 23.12 -2.83
CA VAL A 12 3.55 22.11 -1.80
C VAL A 12 2.27 21.34 -1.43
N LEU A 13 1.09 21.98 -1.45
CA LEU A 13 -0.17 21.30 -1.15
C LEU A 13 -0.69 20.39 -2.27
N SER A 14 -0.25 20.59 -3.52
CA SER A 14 -0.70 19.76 -4.67
C SER A 14 0.08 18.46 -4.82
N TRP A 15 1.35 18.44 -4.40
CA TRP A 15 2.20 17.24 -4.44
C TRP A 15 1.76 16.20 -3.40
N GLN A 16 1.38 16.67 -2.21
CA GLN A 16 0.90 15.83 -1.10
C GLN A 16 -0.39 15.07 -1.43
N LEU A 17 -1.24 15.64 -2.30
CA LEU A 17 -2.42 14.96 -2.83
C LEU A 17 -2.07 13.90 -3.89
N GLY A 18 -1.05 14.18 -4.72
CA GLY A 18 -0.60 13.30 -5.80
C GLY A 18 0.04 12.01 -5.30
N ASP A 19 0.92 12.11 -4.30
CA ASP A 19 1.63 10.93 -3.76
C ASP A 19 0.68 9.99 -3.03
N ARG A 20 -0.26 10.54 -2.24
CA ARG A 20 -1.30 9.74 -1.56
C ARG A 20 -2.28 9.13 -2.55
N GLN A 21 -2.66 9.84 -3.61
CA GLN A 21 -3.49 9.29 -4.67
C GLN A 21 -2.77 8.17 -5.43
N ALA A 22 -1.49 8.35 -5.77
CA ALA A 22 -0.69 7.33 -6.43
C ALA A 22 -0.54 6.07 -5.57
N TYR A 23 -0.29 6.23 -4.27
CA TYR A 23 -0.33 5.15 -3.29
C TYR A 23 -1.68 4.43 -3.29
N ASN A 24 -2.78 5.16 -3.18
CA ASN A 24 -4.13 4.58 -3.16
C ASN A 24 -4.43 3.79 -4.44
N ASN A 25 -4.03 4.30 -5.61
CA ASN A 25 -4.21 3.62 -6.89
C ASN A 25 -3.40 2.33 -6.96
N LYS A 26 -2.14 2.33 -6.49
CA LYS A 26 -1.32 1.12 -6.38
C LYS A 26 -1.97 0.10 -5.45
N MET A 27 -2.46 0.53 -4.28
CA MET A 27 -3.15 -0.36 -3.35
C MET A 27 -4.48 -0.89 -3.88
N ALA A 28 -5.21 -0.11 -4.69
CA ALA A 28 -6.42 -0.58 -5.34
C ALA A 28 -6.13 -1.71 -6.34
N LEU A 29 -5.08 -1.55 -7.17
CA LEU A 29 -4.64 -2.61 -8.08
C LEU A 29 -4.13 -3.84 -7.31
N LEU A 30 -3.33 -3.63 -6.26
CA LEU A 30 -2.81 -4.72 -5.43
C LEU A 30 -3.93 -5.50 -4.73
N ASN A 31 -5.02 -4.85 -4.33
CA ASN A 31 -6.18 -5.55 -3.80
C ASN A 31 -6.81 -6.49 -4.84
N VAL A 32 -6.91 -6.09 -6.11
CA VAL A 32 -7.39 -6.99 -7.18
C VAL A 32 -6.47 -8.20 -7.33
N MET A 33 -5.16 -7.97 -7.32
CA MET A 33 -4.18 -9.06 -7.39
C MET A 33 -4.25 -9.98 -6.16
N LEU A 34 -4.47 -9.41 -4.97
CA LEU A 34 -4.59 -10.16 -3.72
C LEU A 34 -5.80 -11.08 -3.73
N GLU A 35 -6.96 -10.60 -4.20
CA GLU A 35 -8.15 -11.45 -4.32
C GLU A 35 -7.93 -12.60 -5.32
N GLY A 36 -7.27 -12.33 -6.45
CA GLY A 36 -6.87 -13.39 -7.37
C GLY A 36 -5.89 -14.39 -6.75
N ALA A 37 -4.93 -13.91 -5.98
CA ALA A 37 -3.95 -14.78 -5.29
C ALA A 37 -4.61 -15.62 -4.19
N LYS A 38 -5.57 -15.06 -3.43
CA LYS A 38 -6.37 -15.81 -2.44
C LYS A 38 -7.15 -16.94 -3.11
N GLN A 39 -7.79 -16.65 -4.25
CA GLN A 39 -8.52 -17.67 -5.00
C GLN A 39 -7.60 -18.82 -5.44
N ARG A 40 -6.39 -18.50 -5.94
CA ARG A 40 -5.39 -19.51 -6.31
C ARG A 40 -4.85 -20.29 -5.12
N ALA A 41 -4.66 -19.66 -3.97
CA ALA A 41 -4.29 -20.35 -2.75
C ALA A 41 -5.36 -21.37 -2.33
N VAL A 42 -6.65 -21.05 -2.51
CA VAL A 42 -7.75 -21.99 -2.22
C VAL A 42 -7.85 -23.10 -3.28
N ASP A 43 -7.75 -22.76 -4.56
CA ASP A 43 -8.02 -23.70 -5.66
C ASP A 43 -6.85 -24.64 -5.95
N THR A 44 -5.62 -24.16 -5.79
CA THR A 44 -4.41 -24.87 -6.23
C THR A 44 -3.31 -24.88 -5.19
N ASP A 45 -3.61 -24.51 -3.94
CA ASP A 45 -2.65 -24.42 -2.84
C ASP A 45 -1.44 -23.51 -3.12
N ASP A 46 -1.61 -22.51 -4.00
CA ASP A 46 -0.54 -21.55 -4.32
C ASP A 46 -0.44 -20.45 -3.26
N LEU A 47 0.01 -20.86 -2.07
CA LEU A 47 0.34 -19.96 -0.97
C LEU A 47 1.53 -19.05 -1.30
N GLN A 48 2.45 -19.50 -2.17
CA GLN A 48 3.63 -18.72 -2.57
C GLN A 48 3.22 -17.40 -3.22
N THR A 49 2.29 -17.44 -4.17
CA THR A 49 1.80 -16.24 -4.85
C THR A 49 1.01 -15.35 -3.91
N LEU A 50 0.21 -15.94 -3.01
CA LEU A 50 -0.50 -15.17 -2.00
C LEU A 50 0.47 -14.36 -1.12
N CYS A 51 1.48 -15.02 -0.56
CA CYS A 51 2.44 -14.34 0.31
C CYS A 51 3.30 -13.33 -0.47
N LEU A 52 3.64 -13.61 -1.74
CA LEU A 52 4.35 -12.66 -2.60
C LEU A 52 3.54 -11.37 -2.82
N VAL A 53 2.25 -11.47 -3.16
CA VAL A 53 1.40 -10.29 -3.36
C VAL A 53 1.24 -9.50 -2.06
N MET A 54 1.11 -10.17 -0.92
CA MET A 54 1.11 -9.51 0.39
C MET A 54 2.42 -8.76 0.67
N SER A 55 3.58 -9.35 0.35
CA SER A 55 4.89 -8.70 0.51
C SER A 55 4.97 -7.41 -0.33
N ILE A 56 4.55 -7.46 -1.60
CA ILE A 56 4.54 -6.28 -2.49
C ILE A 56 3.67 -5.15 -1.90
N GLY A 57 2.52 -5.49 -1.31
CA GLY A 57 1.68 -4.50 -0.62
C GLY A 57 2.39 -3.82 0.55
N ASN A 58 3.12 -4.59 1.35
CA ASN A 58 3.93 -4.06 2.44
C ASN A 58 5.01 -3.12 1.89
N ASP A 59 5.78 -3.52 0.89
CA ASP A 59 6.84 -2.72 0.28
C ASP A 59 6.33 -1.39 -0.29
N VAL A 60 5.20 -1.42 -1.01
CA VAL A 60 4.57 -0.20 -1.55
C VAL A 60 4.16 0.76 -0.44
N THR A 61 3.62 0.22 0.66
CA THR A 61 3.18 1.03 1.80
C THR A 61 4.36 1.57 2.60
N GLU A 62 5.40 0.78 2.79
CA GLU A 62 6.65 1.22 3.42
C GLU A 62 7.31 2.33 2.63
N ARG A 63 7.38 2.20 1.30
CA ARG A 63 7.97 3.22 0.44
C ARG A 63 7.23 4.55 0.52
N TYR A 64 5.90 4.52 0.58
CA TYR A 64 5.11 5.73 0.79
C TYR A 64 5.42 6.38 2.15
N LEU A 65 5.49 5.60 3.22
CA LEU A 65 5.75 6.10 4.57
C LEU A 65 7.19 6.62 4.78
N GLN A 66 8.17 6.19 3.97
CA GLN A 66 9.54 6.75 4.01
C GLN A 66 9.55 8.26 3.78
N GLU A 67 8.67 8.75 2.91
CA GLU A 67 8.57 10.17 2.57
C GLU A 67 7.44 10.85 3.35
N HIS A 68 6.50 10.09 3.93
CA HIS A 68 5.27 10.60 4.58
C HIS A 68 5.06 9.99 5.99
N SER A 69 6.09 10.07 6.82
CA SER A 69 6.14 9.41 8.15
C SER A 69 5.10 9.89 9.18
N SER A 70 4.41 11.01 8.93
CA SER A 70 3.34 11.53 9.79
C SER A 70 1.95 10.96 9.46
N ASP A 71 1.82 10.17 8.40
CA ASP A 71 0.55 9.58 7.97
C ASP A 71 0.16 8.36 8.81
N GLN A 72 -0.30 8.61 10.04
CA GLN A 72 -0.60 7.57 11.02
C GLN A 72 -1.66 6.56 10.55
N GLN A 73 -2.57 6.98 9.66
CA GLN A 73 -3.57 6.07 9.11
C GLN A 73 -2.90 4.99 8.25
N ILE A 74 -1.96 5.38 7.39
CA ILE A 74 -1.24 4.44 6.53
C ILE A 74 -0.24 3.62 7.34
N GLU A 75 0.36 4.20 8.38
CA GLU A 75 1.20 3.45 9.33
C GLU A 75 0.40 2.34 10.04
N GLN A 76 -0.80 2.63 10.52
CA GLN A 76 -1.65 1.63 11.16
C GLN A 76 -2.08 0.54 10.18
N ARG A 77 -2.36 0.92 8.93
CA ARG A 77 -2.67 -0.04 7.86
C ARG A 77 -1.48 -0.97 7.60
N LEU A 78 -0.26 -0.44 7.52
CA LEU A 78 0.95 -1.24 7.33
C LEU A 78 1.13 -2.28 8.45
N LYS A 79 0.84 -1.92 9.71
CA LYS A 79 0.89 -2.88 10.82
C LYS A 79 -0.04 -4.07 10.60
N GLY A 80 -1.27 -3.83 10.15
CA GLY A 80 -2.21 -4.90 9.77
C GLY A 80 -1.67 -5.76 8.62
N MET A 81 -1.18 -5.11 7.56
CA MET A 81 -0.62 -5.80 6.40
C MET A 81 0.59 -6.68 6.74
N ARG A 82 1.44 -6.26 7.69
CA ARG A 82 2.58 -7.06 8.17
C ARG A 82 2.14 -8.26 9.01
N ASN A 83 1.07 -8.11 9.79
CA ASN A 83 0.49 -9.22 10.54
C ASN A 83 -0.08 -10.27 9.58
N ASP A 84 -0.88 -9.85 8.60
CA ASP A 84 -1.44 -10.74 7.58
C ASP A 84 -0.34 -11.46 6.80
N PHE A 85 0.73 -10.74 6.42
CA PHE A 85 1.87 -11.33 5.73
C PHE A 85 2.63 -12.33 6.61
N THR A 86 2.85 -12.03 7.89
CA THR A 86 3.46 -12.96 8.85
C THR A 86 2.64 -14.24 8.98
N SER A 87 1.31 -14.12 9.06
CA SER A 87 0.43 -15.29 9.08
C SER A 87 0.51 -16.10 7.79
N CYS A 88 0.56 -15.45 6.63
CA CYS A 88 0.75 -16.12 5.35
C CYS A 88 2.06 -16.91 5.31
N LEU A 89 3.16 -16.30 5.75
CA LEU A 89 4.47 -16.97 5.81
C LEU A 89 4.45 -18.19 6.74
N GLY A 90 3.76 -18.09 7.88
CA GLY A 90 3.56 -19.25 8.78
C GLY A 90 2.91 -20.42 8.04
N LEU A 91 1.79 -20.17 7.36
CA LEU A 91 1.11 -21.21 6.56
C LEU A 91 2.00 -21.75 5.44
N LEU A 92 2.72 -20.87 4.73
CA LEU A 92 3.58 -21.25 3.61
C LEU A 92 4.76 -22.12 4.05
N TYR A 93 5.33 -21.87 5.23
CA TYR A 93 6.45 -22.65 5.76
C TYR A 93 5.99 -23.94 6.45
N ASP A 94 4.80 -23.96 7.04
CA ASP A 94 4.21 -25.18 7.60
C ASP A 94 3.75 -26.17 6.50
N ALA A 95 3.44 -25.68 5.30
CA ALA A 95 3.02 -26.49 4.15
C ALA A 95 4.19 -27.12 3.36
N GLN A 96 5.44 -26.79 3.68
CA GLN A 96 6.66 -27.32 3.04
C GLN A 96 7.30 -28.44 3.87
#